data_AF-A0A964KQ09-F1
#
_entry.id   AF-A0A964KQ09-F1
#
_cell.length_a   1.000
_cell.length_b   1.000
_cell.length_c   1.000
_cell.angle_alpha   90.00
_cell.angle_beta   90.00
_cell.angle_gamma   90.00
#
_symmetry.space_group_name_H-M   'P 1'
#
loop_
_entity.id
_entity.type
_entity.pdbx_description
1 polymer ?
#
loop_
_entity_poly.entity_id
_entity_poly.type
_entity_poly.pdbx_seq_one_letter_code
_entity_poly.pdbx_strand_id
1 'polypeptide(L)'
;MDADLVLTGRRRGDNAEVYLVAEVSVGVGISNVRRASERASILARLGRPTLAVVAGERISRDADELARATDVHQVLQRAQPPEV
;
A
#
# COMPACT_ATOMS: atom_id res chain seq x y z
N MET A 1 -7.71 14.90 -2.09
CA MET A 1 -7.18 13.55 -2.36
C MET A 1 -6.56 13.13 -1.04
N ASP A 2 -7.26 12.32 -0.27
CA ASP A 2 -7.00 12.24 1.17
C ASP A 2 -6.42 10.87 1.50
N ALA A 3 -5.14 10.69 1.16
CA ALA A 3 -4.34 9.52 1.51
C ALA A 3 -3.78 9.64 2.93
N ASP A 4 -3.69 8.52 3.64
CA ASP A 4 -3.15 8.49 5.01
C ASP A 4 -1.66 8.83 5.00
N LEU A 5 -0.95 8.39 3.95
CA LEU A 5 0.47 8.67 3.76
C LEU A 5 0.84 8.74 2.28
N VAL A 6 1.63 9.75 1.92
CA VAL A 6 2.33 9.85 0.63
C VAL A 6 3.80 10.11 0.90
N LEU A 7 4.68 9.26 0.36
CA LEU A 7 6.12 9.38 0.48
C LEU A 7 6.76 9.52 -0.90
N THR A 8 7.96 10.09 -0.93
CA THR A 8 8.86 10.00 -2.07
C THR A 8 10.17 9.33 -1.67
N GLY A 9 10.77 8.59 -2.59
CA GLY A 9 12.03 7.89 -2.35
C GLY A 9 12.62 7.37 -3.64
N ARG A 10 13.65 6.53 -3.52
CA ARG A 10 14.32 5.89 -4.66
C ARG A 10 14.12 4.38 -4.62
N ARG A 11 13.71 3.80 -5.75
CA ARG A 11 13.58 2.35 -5.89
C ARG A 11 14.96 1.72 -5.92
N ARG A 12 15.22 0.75 -5.02
CA ARG A 12 16.56 0.16 -4.83
C ARG A 12 17.14 -0.50 -6.09
N GLY A 13 16.30 -1.05 -6.96
CA GLY A 13 16.76 -1.80 -8.14
C GLY A 13 17.38 -0.93 -9.25
N ASP A 14 16.95 0.32 -9.38
CA ASP A 14 17.32 1.18 -10.51
C ASP A 14 17.48 2.67 -10.14
N ASN A 15 17.41 3.00 -8.85
CA ASN A 15 17.46 4.37 -8.32
C ASN A 15 16.39 5.33 -8.86
N ALA A 16 15.34 4.83 -9.51
CA ALA A 16 14.25 5.67 -9.99
C ALA A 16 13.56 6.37 -8.82
N GLU A 17 13.30 7.68 -8.98
CA GLU A 17 12.52 8.42 -8.01
C GLU A 17 11.05 7.99 -8.12
N VAL A 18 10.47 7.58 -7.00
CA VAL A 18 9.11 7.02 -6.95
C VAL A 18 8.29 7.75 -5.90
N TYR A 19 6.98 7.71 -6.08
CA TYR A 19 6.02 7.94 -5.00
C TYR A 19 5.57 6.62 -4.41
N LEU A 20 5.17 6.66 -3.15
CA LEU A 20 4.48 5.58 -2.46
C LEU A 20 3.25 6.19 -1.80
N VAL A 21 2.08 5.62 -2.07
CA VAL A 21 0.82 6.01 -1.45
C VAL A 21 0.34 4.84 -0.60
N ALA A 22 0.11 5.09 0.69
CA ALA A 22 -0.33 4.05 1.62
C ALA A 22 -1.68 4.36 2.24
N GLU A 23 -2.50 3.32 2.36
CA GLU A 23 -3.68 3.28 3.23
C GLU A 23 -3.35 2.51 4.49
N VAL A 24 -3.68 3.07 5.66
CA VAL A 24 -3.37 2.49 6.96
C VAL A 24 -4.67 2.16 7.70
N SER A 25 -4.82 0.90 8.11
CA SER A 25 -5.98 0.45 8.86
C SER A 25 -5.61 -0.70 9.78
N VAL A 26 -6.19 -0.76 10.98
CA VAL A 26 -6.06 -1.93 11.87
C VAL A 26 -6.50 -3.21 11.15
N GLY A 27 -7.59 -3.14 10.37
CA GLY A 27 -8.06 -4.23 9.51
C GLY A 27 -8.13 -3.81 8.05
N VAL A 28 -7.35 -4.45 7.20
CA VAL A 28 -7.32 -4.20 5.75
C VAL A 28 -8.42 -5.01 5.07
N GLY A 29 -9.36 -4.31 4.44
CA GLY A 29 -10.41 -4.87 3.59
C GLY A 29 -10.28 -4.43 2.13
N ILE A 30 -11.21 -4.91 1.29
CA ILE A 30 -11.25 -4.62 -0.17
C ILE A 30 -11.22 -3.12 -0.46
N SER A 31 -11.93 -2.32 0.34
CA SER A 31 -12.00 -0.86 0.15
C SER A 31 -10.65 -0.18 0.36
N ASN A 32 -9.82 -0.67 1.29
CA ASN A 32 -8.47 -0.13 1.50
C ASN A 32 -7.59 -0.40 0.27
N VAL A 33 -7.65 -1.62 -0.29
CA VAL A 33 -6.89 -2.00 -1.49
C VAL A 33 -7.31 -1.18 -2.71
N ARG A 34 -8.62 -1.02 -2.91
CA ARG A 34 -9.15 -0.18 -4.00
C ARG A 34 -8.70 1.27 -3.87
N ARG A 35 -8.79 1.85 -2.66
CA ARG A 35 -8.31 3.22 -2.40
C ARG A 35 -6.83 3.35 -2.70
N ALA A 36 -5.99 2.42 -2.23
CA ALA A 36 -4.55 2.44 -2.50
C ALA A 36 -4.24 2.41 -4.00
N SER A 37 -4.86 1.47 -4.73
CA SER A 37 -4.67 1.29 -6.17
C SER A 37 -5.15 2.51 -6.98
N GLU A 38 -6.36 2.98 -6.70
CA GLU A 38 -6.95 4.14 -7.38
C GLU A 38 -6.08 5.39 -7.16
N ARG A 39 -5.67 5.64 -5.91
CA ARG A 39 -4.87 6.82 -5.57
C ARG A 39 -3.46 6.75 -6.17
N ALA A 40 -2.83 5.58 -6.17
CA ALA A 40 -1.56 5.39 -6.86
C ALA A 40 -1.71 5.67 -8.37
N SER A 41 -2.81 5.22 -8.99
CA SER A 41 -3.07 5.48 -10.40
C SER A 41 -3.23 6.97 -10.72
N ILE A 42 -3.90 7.72 -9.83
CA ILE A 42 -4.08 9.17 -9.96
C ILE A 42 -2.73 9.88 -9.82
N LEU A 43 -1.94 9.52 -8.80
CA LEU A 43 -0.65 10.16 -8.54
C LEU A 43 0.39 9.84 -9.64
N ALA A 44 0.33 8.63 -10.21
CA ALA A 44 1.17 8.24 -11.35
C ALA A 44 0.98 9.14 -12.58
N ARG A 45 -0.18 9.80 -12.72
CA ARG A 45 -0.45 10.76 -13.81
C ARG A 45 0.44 12.00 -13.74
N LEU A 46 1.15 12.23 -12.64
CA LEU A 46 2.18 13.28 -12.52
C LEU A 46 3.51 12.89 -13.21
N GLY A 47 3.56 11.73 -13.89
CA GLY A 47 4.73 11.29 -14.65
C GLY A 47 5.82 10.64 -13.79
N ARG A 48 5.55 10.38 -12.51
CA ARG A 48 6.45 9.66 -11.61
C ARG A 48 5.85 8.30 -11.24
N PRO A 49 6.61 7.19 -11.35
CA PRO A 49 6.12 5.88 -10.93
C PRO A 49 5.62 5.93 -9.48
N THR A 50 4.46 5.33 -9.23
CA THR A 50 3.83 5.36 -7.91
C THR A 50 3.48 3.95 -7.46
N LEU A 51 3.90 3.60 -6.25
CA LEU A 51 3.59 2.33 -5.60
C LEU A 51 2.34 2.47 -4.73
N ALA A 52 1.41 1.51 -4.86
CA ALA A 52 0.26 1.38 -3.99
C ALA A 52 0.59 0.48 -2.79
N VAL A 53 0.25 0.92 -1.58
CA VAL A 53 0.49 0.18 -0.35
C VAL A 53 -0.76 0.14 0.52
N VAL A 54 -0.99 -1.01 1.16
CA VAL A 54 -1.87 -1.12 2.33
C VAL A 54 -1.05 -1.55 3.53
N ALA A 55 -1.28 -0.93 4.67
CA ALA A 55 -0.63 -1.26 5.93
C ALA A 55 -1.66 -1.52 7.03
N GLY A 56 -1.40 -2.51 7.87
CA GLY A 56 -2.31 -2.87 8.96
C GLY A 56 -1.86 -4.05 9.81
N GLU A 57 -2.67 -4.39 10.81
CA GLU A 57 -2.40 -5.56 11.66
C GLU A 57 -2.92 -6.85 11.03
N ARG A 58 -4.03 -6.77 10.29
CA ARG A 58 -4.74 -7.91 9.72
C ARG A 58 -5.24 -7.59 8.32
N ILE A 59 -5.39 -8.59 7.48
CA ILE A 59 -6.01 -8.48 6.15
C ILE A 59 -7.10 -9.54 5.96
N SER A 60 -8.22 -9.18 5.34
CA SER A 60 -9.20 -10.19 4.92
C SER A 60 -8.68 -10.99 3.72
N ARG A 61 -9.13 -12.23 3.57
CA ARG A 61 -8.71 -13.09 2.45
C ARG A 61 -8.97 -12.44 1.08
N ASP A 62 -10.17 -11.89 0.89
CA ASP A 62 -10.54 -11.25 -0.37
C ASP A 62 -9.70 -9.99 -0.66
N ALA A 63 -9.32 -9.25 0.39
CA ALA A 63 -8.45 -8.09 0.24
C ALA A 63 -7.01 -8.51 -0.13
N ASP A 64 -6.52 -9.61 0.44
CA ASP A 64 -5.21 -10.17 0.13
C ASP A 64 -5.13 -10.71 -1.31
N GLU A 65 -6.17 -11.41 -1.76
CA GLU A 65 -6.32 -11.86 -3.15
C GLU A 65 -6.38 -10.67 -4.13
N LEU A 66 -7.18 -9.65 -3.81
CA LEU A 66 -7.27 -8.44 -4.63
C LEU A 66 -5.95 -7.66 -4.67
N ALA A 67 -5.27 -7.54 -3.53
CA ALA A 67 -4.02 -6.80 -3.44
C ALA A 67 -2.94 -7.45 -4.31
N ARG A 68 -2.86 -8.79 -4.31
CA ARG A 68 -1.98 -9.52 -5.24
C ARG A 68 -2.39 -9.35 -6.70
N ALA A 69 -3.68 -9.41 -7.01
CA ALA A 69 -4.17 -9.25 -8.38
C ALA A 69 -3.95 -7.83 -8.95
N THR A 70 -3.82 -6.82 -8.08
CA THR A 70 -3.70 -5.40 -8.45
C THR A 70 -2.34 -4.78 -8.14
N ASP A 71 -1.34 -5.62 -7.83
CA ASP A 71 0.04 -5.20 -7.48
C ASP A 71 0.09 -4.17 -6.34
N VAL A 72 -0.78 -4.32 -5.35
CA VAL A 72 -0.78 -3.51 -4.12
C VAL A 72 0.06 -4.21 -3.07
N HIS A 73 1.14 -3.53 -2.64
CA HIS A 73 2.04 -4.04 -1.62
C HIS A 73 1.38 -4.04 -0.24
N GLN A 74 1.55 -5.14 0.49
CA GLN A 74 0.99 -5.29 1.84
C GLN A 74 2.09 -5.18 2.88
N VAL A 75 1.93 -4.28 3.83
CA VAL A 75 2.80 -4.14 5.00
C VAL A 75 1.98 -4.53 6.23
N LEU A 76 2.01 -5.82 6.55
CA LEU A 76 1.29 -6.35 7.69
C LEU A 76 2.22 -6.44 8.90
N GLN A 77 1.75 -5.99 10.06
CA GLN A 77 2.43 -6.27 11.31
C GLN A 77 2.47 -7.79 11.50
N ARG A 78 3.67 -8.37 11.62
CA ARG A 78 3.77 -9.73 12.14
C ARG A 78 3.23 -9.70 13.56
N ALA A 79 2.31 -10.61 13.90
CA ALA A 79 1.95 -10.85 15.29
C ALA A 79 3.25 -11.15 16.06
N GLN A 80 3.73 -10.20 16.85
CA GLN A 80 4.74 -10.45 17.86
C GLN A 80 3.98 -11.14 18.99
N PRO A 81 4.24 -12.42 19.34
CA PRO A 81 3.66 -12.98 20.55
C PRO A 81 4.07 -12.08 21.73
N PRO A 82 3.19 -11.86 22.72
CA PRO A 82 3.55 -11.08 23.90
C PRO A 82 4.81 -11.70 24.53
N GLU A 83 5.78 -10.86 24.86
CA GLU A 83 6.91 -11.29 25.70
C GLU A 83 6.32 -11.72 27.05
N VAL A 84 6.49 -13.01 27.37
CA VAL A 84 6.11 -13.63 28.65
C VAL A 84 7.21 -13.45 29.68
#